data_AF-A0A7G1HMT7-F1
#
_entry.id   AF-A0A7G1HMT7-F1
#
_cell.length_a   1.000
_cell.length_b   1.000
_cell.length_c   1.000
_cell.angle_alpha   90.00
_cell.angle_beta   90.00
_cell.angle_gamma   90.00
#
_symmetry.space_group_name_H-M   'P 1'
#
loop_
_entity.id
_entity.type
_entity.pdbx_description
1 polymer ?
#
loop_
_entity_poly.entity_id
_entity_poly.type
_entity_poly.pdbx_seq_one_letter_code
_entity_poly.pdbx_strand_id
1 'polypeptide(L)'
;MPKKEALKIAKKRIFKNFLEEAKQHRPIIFYTDNDCDGMLAGSVLMPMCYRLGIKDFFFFSPLRNAHGYGFTDLALNDLLSQPCIFNPKTNQLVRLDYIKKPISKKPLIV
;
A
#
# COMPACT_ATOMS: atom_id res chain seq x y z
N MET A 1 -1.97 -2.59 31.98
CA MET A 1 -0.84 -2.61 31.03
C MET A 1 -0.42 -1.17 30.71
N PRO A 2 0.85 -0.78 30.88
CA PRO A 2 1.34 0.55 30.52
C PRO A 2 1.08 0.86 29.04
N LYS A 3 0.73 2.12 28.71
CA LYS A 3 0.46 2.56 27.32
C LYS A 3 1.57 2.16 26.33
N LYS A 4 2.83 2.18 26.78
CA LYS A 4 4.00 1.78 25.96
C LYS A 4 3.99 0.29 25.60
N GLU A 5 3.54 -0.58 26.50
CA GLU A 5 3.49 -2.02 26.25
C GLU A 5 2.34 -2.39 25.30
N ALA A 6 1.18 -1.75 25.48
CA ALA A 6 0.04 -1.91 24.56
C ALA A 6 0.43 -1.52 23.13
N LEU A 7 1.13 -0.39 22.97
CA LEU A 7 1.63 0.05 21.67
C LEU A 7 2.64 -0.93 21.07
N LYS A 8 3.55 -1.49 21.89
CA LYS A 8 4.54 -2.47 21.43
C LYS A 8 3.86 -3.75 20.92
N ILE A 9 2.84 -4.24 21.63
CA ILE A 9 2.06 -5.41 21.21
C ILE A 9 1.30 -5.12 19.91
N ALA A 10 0.64 -3.96 19.81
CA ALA A 10 -0.09 -3.57 18.61
C ALA A 10 0.84 -3.49 17.38
N LYS A 11 2.01 -2.84 17.51
CA LYS A 11 3.01 -2.76 16.43
C LYS A 11 3.50 -4.14 15.98
N LYS A 12 3.81 -5.04 16.92
CA LYS A 12 4.19 -6.42 16.60
C LYS A 12 3.08 -7.16 15.85
N ARG A 13 1.82 -7.00 16.27
CA ARG A 13 0.68 -7.63 15.62
C ARG A 13 0.50 -7.13 14.19
N ILE A 14 0.56 -5.81 13.99
CA ILE A 14 0.44 -5.19 12.66
C ILE A 14 1.54 -5.70 11.73
N PHE A 15 2.79 -5.73 12.19
CA PHE A 15 3.90 -6.20 11.38
C PHE A 15 3.78 -7.69 11.04
N LYS A 16 3.31 -8.52 11.99
CA LYS A 16 3.04 -9.95 11.74
C LYS A 16 1.99 -10.12 10.64
N ASN A 17 0.85 -9.45 10.77
CA ASN A 17 -0.23 -9.53 9.78
C ASN A 17 0.23 -9.03 8.40
N PHE A 18 0.98 -7.93 8.36
CA PHE A 18 1.58 -7.42 7.12
C PHE A 18 2.48 -8.46 6.46
N LEU A 19 3.35 -9.12 7.23
CA LEU A 19 4.27 -10.13 6.68
C LEU A 19 3.51 -11.38 6.18
N GLU A 20 2.43 -11.75 6.86
CA GLU A 20 1.55 -12.85 6.43
C GLU A 20 0.86 -12.52 5.10
N GLU A 21 0.32 -11.31 4.94
CA GLU A 21 -0.28 -10.84 3.69
C GLU A 21 0.77 -10.68 2.57
N ALA A 22 1.95 -10.13 2.88
CA ALA A 22 3.01 -9.93 1.91
C ALA A 22 3.53 -11.25 1.32
N LYS A 23 3.53 -12.33 2.11
CA LYS A 23 3.86 -13.69 1.64
C LYS A 23 2.85 -14.26 0.64
N GLN A 24 1.63 -13.71 0.57
CA GLN A 24 0.65 -14.12 -0.43
C GLN A 24 0.96 -13.60 -1.84
N HIS A 25 2.07 -12.87 -2.01
CA HIS A 25 2.49 -12.28 -3.29
C HIS A 25 1.39 -11.43 -3.95
N ARG A 26 0.55 -10.80 -3.11
CA ARG A 26 -0.43 -9.82 -3.56
C ARG A 26 0.26 -8.46 -3.73
N PRO A 27 -0.08 -7.70 -4.78
CA PRO A 27 0.40 -6.34 -4.92
C PRO A 27 0.00 -5.46 -3.75
N ILE A 28 0.98 -4.74 -3.18
CA ILE A 28 0.80 -3.84 -2.04
C ILE A 28 0.88 -2.41 -2.53
N ILE A 29 -0.08 -1.57 -2.14
CA ILE A 29 -0.03 -0.13 -2.41
C ILE A 29 0.13 0.59 -1.08
N PHE A 30 1.26 1.27 -0.90
CA PHE A 30 1.48 2.16 0.23
C PHE A 30 0.82 3.50 -0.06
N TYR A 31 -0.22 3.80 0.70
CA TYR A 31 -0.85 5.11 0.72
C TYR A 31 0.00 6.05 1.58
N THR A 32 0.63 7.04 0.95
CA THR A 32 1.45 8.04 1.65
C THR A 32 0.76 9.38 1.62
N ASP A 33 1.14 10.27 2.53
CA ASP A 33 0.79 11.69 2.36
C ASP A 33 1.65 12.33 1.25
N ASN A 34 1.30 13.55 0.85
CA ASN A 34 1.98 14.30 -0.21
C ASN A 34 2.97 15.36 0.27
N ASP A 35 3.19 15.42 1.59
CA ASP A 35 4.21 16.27 2.20
C ASP A 35 5.55 15.56 2.36
N CYS A 36 6.56 16.28 2.85
CA CYS A 36 7.90 15.75 3.01
C CYS A 36 7.97 14.54 3.96
N ASP A 37 7.16 14.53 5.03
CA ASP A 37 7.17 13.42 5.99
C ASP A 37 6.53 12.17 5.40
N GLY A 38 5.39 12.31 4.72
CA GLY A 38 4.73 11.22 4.00
C GLY A 38 5.61 10.60 2.92
N MET A 39 6.27 11.43 2.12
CA MET A 39 7.19 10.97 1.07
C MET A 39 8.44 10.31 1.65
N LEU A 40 9.00 10.86 2.74
CA LEU A 40 10.13 10.27 3.45
C LEU A 40 9.74 8.91 4.05
N ALA A 41 8.60 8.82 4.74
CA ALA A 41 8.08 7.57 5.29
C ALA A 41 7.89 6.51 4.19
N GLY A 42 7.33 6.89 3.05
CA GLY A 42 7.22 6.02 1.88
C GLY A 42 8.58 5.51 1.39
N SER A 43 9.57 6.40 1.27
CA SER A 43 10.92 6.04 0.83
C SER A 43 11.61 5.01 1.74
N VAL A 44 11.32 5.03 3.04
CA VAL A 44 11.86 4.05 4.02
C VAL A 44 11.21 2.67 3.89
N LEU A 45 9.98 2.58 3.39
CA LEU A 45 9.28 1.31 3.19
C LEU A 45 9.82 0.53 1.97
N MET A 46 10.41 1.21 0.99
CA MET A 46 11.01 0.59 -0.19
C MET A 46 12.19 -0.36 0.15
N PRO A 47 13.24 0.05 0.88
CA PRO A 47 14.32 -0.86 1.28
C PRO A 47 13.84 -1.97 2.22
N MET A 48 12.81 -1.72 3.03
CA MET A 48 12.17 -2.77 3.82
C MET A 48 11.57 -3.85 2.91
N CYS A 49 10.78 -3.46 1.90
CA CYS A 49 10.17 -4.40 0.96
C CYS A 49 11.21 -5.23 0.22
N TYR A 50 12.31 -4.61 -0.23
CA TYR A 50 13.42 -5.34 -0.85
C TYR A 50 14.04 -6.38 0.07
N ARG A 51 14.32 -6.02 1.34
CA ARG A 51 14.89 -6.95 2.31
C ARG A 51 13.95 -8.10 2.67
N LEU A 52 12.64 -7.86 2.62
CA LEU A 52 11.62 -8.87 2.87
C LEU A 52 11.27 -9.70 1.63
N GLY A 53 11.89 -9.45 0.47
CA GLY A 53 11.61 -10.16 -0.77
C GLY A 53 10.24 -9.83 -1.38
N ILE A 54 9.62 -8.73 -0.97
CA ILE A 54 8.35 -8.25 -1.52
C ILE A 54 8.64 -7.60 -2.88
N LYS A 55 8.08 -8.16 -3.94
CA LYS A 55 8.38 -7.76 -5.33
C LYS A 55 7.41 -6.72 -5.87
N ASP A 56 6.12 -6.91 -5.57
CA ASP A 56 5.03 -6.11 -6.13
C ASP A 56 4.52 -5.11 -5.09
N PHE A 57 5.26 -4.02 -4.92
CA PHE A 57 4.85 -2.91 -4.08
C PHE A 57 4.90 -1.59 -4.85
N PHE A 58 3.95 -0.72 -4.55
CA PHE A 58 3.73 0.55 -5.24
C PHE A 58 3.41 1.64 -4.22
N PHE A 59 3.48 2.89 -4.65
CA PHE A 59 3.15 4.05 -3.83
C PHE A 59 2.05 4.86 -4.49
N PHE A 60 1.13 5.34 -3.66
CA PHE A 60 0.11 6.29 -4.07
C PHE A 60 0.11 7.43 -3.06
N SER A 61 0.23 8.65 -3.56
CA SER A 61 0.15 9.87 -2.77
C SER A 61 -1.01 10.71 -3.30
N PRO A 62 -1.98 11.09 -2.47
CA PRO A 62 -3.13 11.85 -2.92
C PRO A 62 -2.74 13.28 -3.29
N LEU A 63 -3.40 13.85 -4.28
CA LEU A 63 -3.25 15.27 -4.60
C LEU A 63 -4.07 16.08 -3.60
N ARG A 64 -3.43 16.79 -2.68
CA ARG A 64 -4.11 17.56 -1.62
C ARG A 64 -5.20 18.51 -2.14
N ASN A 65 -4.97 19.14 -3.29
CA ASN A 65 -5.93 20.06 -3.91
C ASN A 65 -7.15 19.37 -4.54
N ALA A 66 -7.06 18.07 -4.84
CA ALA A 66 -8.14 17.31 -5.48
C ALA A 66 -8.83 16.34 -4.51
N HIS A 67 -8.04 15.68 -3.66
CA HIS A 67 -8.50 14.59 -2.80
C HIS A 67 -8.67 14.99 -1.33
N GLY A 68 -8.14 16.14 -0.93
CA GLY A 68 -8.03 16.54 0.48
C GLY A 68 -6.85 15.86 1.21
N TYR A 69 -6.88 15.90 2.54
CA TYR A 69 -5.84 15.33 3.40
C TYR A 69 -6.24 13.95 3.94
N GLY A 70 -5.27 13.04 4.01
CA GLY A 70 -5.45 11.71 4.58
C GLY A 70 -6.12 10.72 3.62
N PHE A 71 -6.72 9.66 4.17
CA PHE A 71 -7.36 8.59 3.41
C PHE A 71 -8.82 8.96 3.12
N THR A 72 -9.11 9.33 1.86
CA THR A 72 -10.45 9.76 1.45
C THR A 72 -11.04 8.85 0.38
N ASP A 73 -12.37 8.78 0.32
CA ASP A 73 -13.06 8.00 -0.72
C ASP A 73 -12.73 8.50 -2.13
N LEU A 74 -12.53 9.81 -2.29
CA LEU A 74 -12.09 10.41 -3.56
C LEU A 74 -10.71 9.88 -3.98
N ALA A 75 -9.74 9.89 -3.05
CA ALA A 75 -8.40 9.36 -3.33
C ALA A 75 -8.41 7.86 -3.63
N LEU A 76 -9.22 7.10 -2.88
CA LEU A 76 -9.35 5.66 -3.08
C LEU A 76 -10.00 5.35 -4.44
N ASN A 77 -11.06 6.06 -4.81
CA ASN A 77 -11.71 5.90 -6.10
C ASN A 77 -10.78 6.28 -7.25
N ASP A 78 -10.02 7.37 -7.11
CA ASP A 78 -8.99 7.75 -8.10
C ASP A 78 -7.97 6.61 -8.27
N LEU A 79 -7.36 6.15 -7.18
CA LEU A 79 -6.42 5.02 -7.18
C LEU A 79 -6.99 3.76 -7.86
N LEU A 80 -8.23 3.39 -7.54
CA LEU A 80 -8.86 2.19 -8.09
C LEU A 80 -9.25 2.34 -9.57
N SER A 81 -9.47 3.57 -10.03
CA SER A 81 -9.77 3.91 -11.42
C SER A 81 -8.52 4.04 -12.30
N GLN A 82 -7.34 4.24 -11.71
CA GLN A 82 -6.10 4.41 -12.46
C GLN A 82 -5.78 3.16 -13.31
N PRO A 83 -5.47 3.32 -14.61
CA PRO A 83 -5.08 2.18 -15.44
C PRO A 83 -3.69 1.68 -15.08
N CYS A 84 -2.84 2.54 -14.50
CA CYS A 84 -1.47 2.25 -14.16
C CYS A 84 -1.03 2.98 -12.89
N ILE A 85 -0.06 2.40 -12.19
CA ILE A 85 0.61 2.98 -11.02
C ILE A 85 2.11 3.06 -11.27
N PHE A 86 2.77 4.07 -10.71
CA PHE A 86 4.21 4.23 -10.83
C PHE A 86 4.94 3.14 -10.03
N ASN A 87 5.89 2.46 -10.69
CA ASN A 87 6.80 1.53 -10.07
C ASN A 87 8.15 2.22 -9.81
N PRO A 88 8.51 2.52 -8.56
CA PRO A 88 9.75 3.21 -8.25
C PRO A 88 10.99 2.36 -8.51
N LYS A 89 10.87 1.03 -8.59
CA LYS A 89 11.99 0.12 -8.88
C LYS A 89 12.47 0.24 -10.31
N THR A 90 11.51 0.30 -11.24
CA THR A 90 11.78 0.27 -12.68
C THR A 90 11.70 1.65 -13.30
N ASN A 91 11.24 2.66 -12.55
CA ASN A 91 10.95 3.99 -13.04
C ASN A 91 9.96 3.98 -14.23
N GLN A 92 8.96 3.10 -14.16
CA GLN A 92 7.97 2.89 -15.21
C GLN A 92 6.56 2.85 -14.64
N LEU A 93 5.57 3.18 -15.47
CA LEU A 93 4.17 2.96 -15.17
C LEU A 93 3.83 1.48 -15.40
N VAL A 94 3.27 0.82 -14.39
CA VAL A 94 2.82 -0.57 -14.45
C VAL A 94 1.30 -0.57 -14.43
N ARG A 95 0.68 -1.26 -15.38
CA ARG A 95 -0.79 -1.31 -15.44
C ARG A 95 -1.35 -2.12 -14.25
N LEU A 96 -2.40 -1.60 -13.62
CA LEU A 96 -3.04 -2.23 -12.45
C LEU A 96 -3.79 -3.52 -12.79
N ASP A 97 -4.12 -3.76 -14.05
CA ASP A 97 -4.76 -5.00 -14.51
C ASP A 97 -3.80 -6.20 -14.64
N TYR A 98 -2.48 -5.96 -14.71
CA TYR A 98 -1.47 -7.04 -14.56
C TYR A 98 -1.26 -7.47 -13.09
N ILE A 99 -1.72 -6.63 -12.17
CA ILE A 99 -1.70 -6.80 -10.71
C ILE A 99 -3.00 -7.48 -10.23
N LYS A 100 -4.12 -7.22 -10.92
CA LYS A 100 -5.40 -7.88 -10.72
C LYS A 100 -5.38 -9.23 -11.44
N LYS A 101 -5.13 -10.35 -10.75
CA LYS A 101 -5.78 -11.59 -11.20
C LYS A 101 -7.28 -11.25 -11.29
N PRO A 102 -7.98 -11.51 -12.41
CA PRO A 102 -9.40 -11.23 -12.48
C PRO A 102 -10.03 -11.88 -11.25
N ILE A 103 -10.66 -11.06 -10.41
CA ILE A 103 -11.45 -11.55 -9.30
C ILE A 103 -12.41 -12.53 -9.95
N SER A 104 -12.18 -13.83 -9.72
CA SER A 104 -13.06 -14.86 -10.25
C SER A 104 -14.47 -14.42 -9.89
N LYS A 105 -15.32 -14.21 -10.90
CA LYS A 105 -16.76 -13.97 -10.75
C LYS A 105 -17.47 -15.20 -10.17
N LYS A 106 -16.89 -15.86 -9.17
CA LYS A 106 -17.62 -16.79 -8.33
C LYS A 106 -18.23 -15.94 -7.23
N PRO A 107 -19.57 -15.86 -7.13
CA PRO A 107 -20.20 -15.26 -5.97
C PRO A 107 -19.65 -15.98 -4.72
N LEU A 108 -19.28 -15.20 -3.70
CA LEU A 108 -19.21 -15.74 -2.35
C LEU A 108 -20.63 -16.21 -2.03
N ILE A 109 -20.84 -17.53 -2.06
CA ILE A 109 -22.03 -18.15 -1.49
C ILE A 109 -21.86 -17.95 0.02
N VAL A 110 -22.62 -17.01 0.57
CA VAL A 110 -22.85 -16.85 2.02
C VAL A 110 -23.91 -17.87 2.42
#